data_AF-A0A1G1DZW6-F1
#
_entry.id   AF-A0A1G1DZW6-F1
#
_cell.length_a   1.000
_cell.length_b   1.000
_cell.length_c   1.000
_cell.angle_alpha   90.00
_cell.angle_beta   90.00
_cell.angle_gamma   90.00
#
_symmetry.space_group_name_H-M   'P 1'
#
loop_
_entity.id
_entity.type
_entity.pdbx_description
1 polymer ?
#
loop_
_entity_poly.entity_id
_entity_poly.type
_entity_poly.pdbx_seq_one_letter_code
_entity_poly.pdbx_strand_id
1 'polypeptide(L)'
;MTDNKSNEIISLVEVLKDAINKEHVSCDYYNRAATGTVKPAVKKMFLKLAEMERGHALELAKQLSDLEAQTFIDKAITANF
;
A
#
# COMPACT_ATOMS: atom_id res chain seq x y z
N MET A 1 -15.13 -25.18 8.60
CA MET A 1 -13.70 -24.82 8.36
C MET A 1 -13.55 -23.63 7.41
N THR A 2 -14.63 -22.93 7.05
CA THR A 2 -14.69 -21.82 6.10
C THR A 2 -14.44 -20.45 6.73
N ASP A 3 -14.60 -20.34 8.05
CA ASP A 3 -14.76 -19.05 8.73
C ASP A 3 -13.40 -18.39 9.06
N ASN A 4 -12.34 -19.19 9.18
CA ASN A 4 -10.99 -18.68 9.48
C ASN A 4 -10.35 -17.97 8.28
N LYS A 5 -10.53 -18.50 7.06
CA LYS A 5 -9.90 -17.97 5.85
C LYS A 5 -10.45 -16.61 5.44
N SER A 6 -11.75 -16.40 5.62
CA SER A 6 -12.39 -15.10 5.39
C SER A 6 -11.88 -14.02 6.35
N ASN A 7 -11.68 -14.36 7.63
CA ASN A 7 -11.12 -13.45 8.63
C ASN A 7 -9.65 -13.10 8.33
N GLU A 8 -8.85 -14.06 7.88
CA GLU A 8 -7.47 -13.83 7.45
C GLU A 8 -7.39 -12.87 6.24
N ILE A 9 -8.30 -13.00 5.27
CA ILE A 9 -8.36 -12.11 4.10
C ILE A 9 -8.77 -10.68 4.50
N ILE A 10 -9.79 -10.53 5.36
CA ILE A 10 -10.21 -9.21 5.87
C ILE A 10 -9.03 -8.54 6.59
N SER A 11 -8.34 -9.29 7.45
CA SER A 11 -7.13 -8.83 8.13
C SER A 11 -6.04 -8.41 7.15
N LEU A 12 -5.80 -9.18 6.09
CA LEU A 12 -4.79 -8.84 5.08
C LEU A 12 -5.14 -7.57 4.29
N VAL A 13 -6.41 -7.37 3.94
CA VAL A 13 -6.90 -6.14 3.29
C VAL A 13 -6.65 -4.91 4.17
N GLU A 14 -6.92 -5.02 5.48
CA GLU A 14 -6.67 -3.94 6.43
C GLU A 14 -5.17 -3.65 6.57
N VAL A 15 -4.33 -4.69 6.64
CA VAL A 15 -2.87 -4.56 6.69
C VAL A 15 -2.33 -3.87 5.43
N LEU A 16 -2.82 -4.23 4.25
CA LEU A 16 -2.42 -3.58 2.99
C LEU A 16 -2.84 -2.11 2.95
N LYS A 17 -4.04 -1.77 3.43
CA LYS A 17 -4.51 -0.38 3.53
C LYS A 17 -3.65 0.44 4.48
N ASP A 18 -3.30 -0.10 5.64
CA ASP A 18 -2.40 0.56 6.59
C ASP A 18 -0.99 0.73 6.02
N ALA A 19 -0.47 -0.28 5.33
CA ALA A 19 0.83 -0.20 4.66
C ALA A 19 0.86 0.90 3.59
N ILE A 20 -0.15 0.95 2.71
CA ILE A 20 -0.27 2.02 1.69
C ILE A 20 -0.29 3.41 2.35
N ASN A 21 -1.05 3.58 3.42
CA ASN A 21 -1.10 4.83 4.15
C ASN A 21 0.27 5.22 4.74
N LYS A 22 1.00 4.24 5.30
CA LYS A 22 2.37 4.47 5.80
C LYS A 22 3.32 4.91 4.69
N GLU A 23 3.24 4.30 3.50
CA GLU A 23 4.06 4.72 2.35
C GLU A 23 3.75 6.16 1.93
N HIS A 24 2.47 6.56 1.92
CA HIS A 24 2.10 7.95 1.65
C HIS A 24 2.64 8.93 2.70
N VAL A 25 2.52 8.59 3.99
CA VAL A 25 3.05 9.41 5.09
C VAL A 25 4.58 9.54 5.00
N SER A 26 5.29 8.47 4.66
CA SER A 26 6.75 8.47 4.45
C SER A 26 7.15 9.31 3.24
N CYS A 27 6.43 9.20 2.13
CA CYS A 27 6.62 10.04 0.94
C CYS A 27 6.50 11.54 1.29
N ASP A 28 5.43 11.92 1.99
CA ASP A 28 5.19 13.30 2.43
C ASP A 28 6.25 13.78 3.44
N TYR A 29 6.73 12.89 4.31
CA TYR A 29 7.83 13.17 5.22
C TYR A 29 9.10 13.52 4.44
N TYR A 30 9.51 12.67 3.48
CA TYR A 30 10.72 12.92 2.71
C TYR A 30 10.61 14.14 1.78
N ASN A 31 9.44 14.40 1.20
CA ASN A 31 9.20 15.62 0.44
C ASN A 31 9.38 16.88 1.31
N ARG A 32 8.83 16.87 2.53
CA ARG A 32 9.03 17.97 3.49
C ARG A 32 10.49 18.10 3.90
N ALA A 33 11.18 17.00 4.19
CA ALA A 33 12.61 17.02 4.52
C ALA A 33 13.48 17.57 3.37
N ALA A 34 13.13 17.27 2.11
CA ALA A 34 13.77 17.83 0.93
C ALA A 34 13.59 19.35 0.82
N THR A 35 12.42 19.89 1.21
CA THR A 35 12.17 21.34 1.23
C THR A 35 12.93 22.08 2.33
N GLY A 36 13.14 21.45 3.50
CA GLY A 36 13.84 22.05 4.63
C GLY A 36 15.38 22.01 4.53
N THR A 37 15.92 21.38 3.48
CA THR A 37 17.35 21.14 3.34
C THR A 37 18.03 22.13 2.38
N VAL A 38 19.14 22.72 2.82
CA VAL A 38 19.97 23.64 2.01
C VAL A 38 21.02 22.94 1.13
N LYS A 39 21.47 21.75 1.52
CA LYS A 39 22.51 21.00 0.79
C LYS A 39 21.90 20.25 -0.41
N PRO A 40 22.31 20.55 -1.66
CA PRO A 40 21.71 19.93 -2.85
C PRO A 40 21.78 18.40 -2.87
N ALA A 41 22.89 17.82 -2.39
CA ALA A 41 23.06 16.36 -2.32
C ALA A 41 22.04 15.70 -1.38
N VAL A 42 21.79 16.30 -0.22
CA VAL A 42 20.84 15.80 0.78
C VAL A 42 19.40 15.98 0.28
N LYS A 43 19.09 17.11 -0.38
CA LYS A 43 17.80 17.30 -1.05
C LYS A 43 17.53 16.21 -2.09
N LYS A 44 18.52 15.88 -2.93
CA LYS A 44 18.41 14.82 -3.94
C LYS A 44 18.19 13.45 -3.30
N MET A 45 18.85 13.16 -2.18
CA MET A 45 18.64 11.93 -1.42
C MET A 45 17.19 11.81 -0.93
N PHE A 46 16.65 12.85 -0.29
CA PHE A 46 15.27 12.82 0.20
C PHE A 46 14.24 12.67 -0.94
N LEU A 47 14.43 13.37 -2.06
CA LEU A 47 13.54 13.20 -3.22
C LEU A 47 13.57 11.78 -3.77
N LYS A 48 14.73 11.12 -3.77
CA LYS A 48 14.85 9.72 -4.19
C LYS A 48 14.15 8.76 -3.22
N LEU A 49 14.18 9.04 -1.92
CA LEU A 49 13.41 8.27 -0.93
C LEU A 49 11.91 8.47 -1.12
N ALA A 50 11.43 9.71 -1.31
CA ALA A 50 10.03 9.98 -1.60
C ALA A 50 9.54 9.24 -2.87
N GLU A 51 10.35 9.22 -3.92
CA GLU A 51 10.04 8.47 -5.14
C GLU A 51 9.96 6.95 -4.90
N MET A 52 10.82 6.42 -4.04
CA MET A 52 10.82 5.00 -3.66
C MET A 52 9.51 4.64 -2.93
N GLU A 53 9.11 5.40 -1.91
CA GLU A 53 7.87 5.13 -1.17
C GLU A 53 6.63 5.27 -2.06
N ARG A 54 6.64 6.21 -3.02
CA ARG A 54 5.58 6.29 -4.03
C ARG A 54 5.49 5.01 -4.87
N GLY A 55 6.63 4.41 -5.21
CA GLY A 55 6.70 3.13 -5.90
C GLY A 55 6.14 1.98 -5.05
N HIS A 56 6.48 1.93 -3.77
CA HIS A 56 5.94 0.95 -2.83
C HIS A 56 4.42 1.07 -2.68
N ALA A 57 3.90 2.29 -2.51
CA ALA A 57 2.47 2.55 -2.41
C ALA A 57 1.70 2.03 -3.65
N LEU A 58 2.26 2.22 -4.84
CA LEU A 58 1.66 1.76 -6.10
C LEU A 58 1.62 0.23 -6.18
N GLU A 59 2.71 -0.44 -5.81
CA GLU A 59 2.78 -1.90 -5.81
C GLU A 59 1.79 -2.50 -4.80
N LEU A 60 1.73 -1.96 -3.59
CA LEU A 60 0.77 -2.40 -2.57
C LEU A 60 -0.68 -2.15 -3.01
N ALA A 61 -0.97 -1.03 -3.66
CA ALA A 61 -2.30 -0.74 -4.20
C ALA A 61 -2.71 -1.72 -5.30
N LYS A 62 -1.76 -2.15 -6.13
CA LYS A 62 -2.00 -3.21 -7.12
C LYS A 62 -2.33 -4.54 -6.43
N GLN A 63 -1.56 -4.93 -5.42
CA GLN A 63 -1.80 -6.16 -4.67
C GLN A 63 -3.15 -6.16 -3.95
N LEU A 64 -3.55 -5.02 -3.36
CA LEU A 64 -4.86 -4.84 -2.75
C LEU A 64 -5.99 -5.01 -3.79
N SER A 65 -5.84 -4.38 -4.96
CA SER A 65 -6.82 -4.49 -6.05
C SER A 65 -6.96 -5.94 -6.54
N ASP A 66 -5.84 -6.63 -6.73
CA ASP A 66 -5.82 -8.04 -7.15
C ASP A 66 -6.52 -8.94 -6.10
N LEU A 67 -6.30 -8.69 -4.80
CA LEU A 67 -6.92 -9.43 -3.69
C LEU A 67 -8.43 -9.18 -3.59
N GLU A 68 -8.87 -7.93 -3.73
CA GLU A 68 -10.29 -7.56 -3.71
C GLU A 68 -11.03 -8.16 -4.91
N ALA A 69 -10.40 -8.18 -6.09
CA ALA A 69 -10.95 -8.83 -7.29
C ALA A 69 -11.10 -10.35 -7.09
N GLN A 70 -10.09 -11.03 -6.54
CA GLN A 70 -10.19 -12.46 -6.23
C GLN A 70 -11.33 -12.75 -5.24
N THR A 71 -11.44 -11.93 -4.19
CA THR A 71 -12.49 -12.08 -3.17
C THR A 71 -13.89 -11.91 -3.77
N PHE A 72 -14.04 -11.00 -4.74
CA PHE A 72 -15.31 -10.79 -5.44
C PHE A 72 -15.68 -12.00 -6.31
N ILE A 73 -14.73 -12.53 -7.09
CA ILE A 73 -14.93 -13.71 -7.94
C ILE A 73 -15.33 -14.92 -7.09
N ASP A 74 -14.61 -15.16 -5.99
CA ASP A 74 -14.89 -16.29 -5.10
C ASP A 74 -16.31 -16.24 -4.52
N LYS A 75 -16.77 -15.05 -4.10
CA LYS A 75 -18.14 -14.84 -3.60
C LYS A 75 -19.20 -15.02 -4.68
N ALA A 76 -18.94 -14.58 -5.90
CA ALA A 76 -19.88 -14.72 -7.01
C ALA A 76 -20.07 -16.20 -7.40
N ILE A 77 -18.99 -17.00 -7.36
CA ILE A 77 -19.06 -18.44 -7.64
C ILE A 77 -19.83 -19.16 -6.53
N THR A 78 -19.54 -18.88 -5.26
CA THR A 78 -20.22 -19.57 -4.14
C THR A 78 -21.68 -19.20 -3.96
N ALA A 79 -22.12 -18.02 -4.42
CA ALA A 79 -23.52 -17.60 -4.35
C ALA A 79 -24.42 -18.21 -5.46
N ASN A 80 -23.81 -18.79 -6.50
CA ASN A 80 -24.52 -19.34 -7.66
C ASN A 80 -24.75 -20.87 -7.58
N PHE A 81 -24.39 -21.51 -6.46
CA PHE A 81 -24.64 -22.92 -6.14
C PHE A 81 -25.33 -23.04 -4.79
#